data_AF-A0A9W9YF63-F1
#
_entry.id   AF-A0A9W9YF63-F1
#
_cell.length_a   1.000
_cell.length_b   1.000
_cell.length_c   1.000
_cell.angle_alpha   90.00
_cell.angle_beta   90.00
_cell.angle_gamma   90.00
#
_symmetry.space_group_name_H-M   'P 1'
#
loop_
_entity.id
_entity.type
_entity.pdbx_description
1 polymer ?
#
loop_
_entity_poly.entity_id
_entity_poly.type
_entity_poly.pdbx_seq_one_letter_code
_entity_poly.pdbx_strand_id
1 'polypeptide(L)'
;DGSANATKRDILSFGLMVRRVTKKNPLRYNNYGCYCGIGGKGTPVDDLDKCCKVHDKCYGKLQKSKVCPFKNAVYLFWYYTVENKPTKCKPASYYWAYGKCRQRLCECDATAAKCFKKRTYHSKYKKYDRSRC
;
A
#
# COMPACT_ATOMS: atom_id res chain seq x y z
N ASP A 1 -29.22 -5.98 20.68
CA ASP A 1 -28.63 -5.12 19.64
C ASP A 1 -27.22 -5.58 19.30
N GLY A 2 -27.15 -6.47 18.29
CA GLY A 2 -26.04 -7.40 18.13
C GLY A 2 -24.91 -6.94 17.21
N SER A 3 -23.71 -7.01 17.78
CA SER A 3 -22.53 -7.67 17.20
C SER A 3 -21.69 -6.94 16.13
N ALA A 4 -20.51 -6.53 16.62
CA ALA A 4 -19.20 -6.78 16.02
C ALA A 4 -18.87 -6.13 14.67
N ASN A 5 -17.93 -5.20 14.69
CA ASN A 5 -16.62 -5.42 14.05
C ASN A 5 -15.64 -4.28 14.37
N ALA A 6 -15.25 -4.18 15.64
CA ALA A 6 -13.93 -3.63 15.93
C ALA A 6 -12.90 -4.62 15.37
N THR A 7 -12.39 -4.37 14.17
CA THR A 7 -11.31 -5.20 13.60
C THR A 7 -10.07 -4.33 13.41
N LYS A 8 -9.02 -4.67 14.16
CA LYS A 8 -7.62 -4.27 13.97
C LYS A 8 -7.25 -4.39 12.48
N ARG A 9 -7.11 -3.29 11.74
CA ARG A 9 -7.01 -3.36 10.27
C ARG A 9 -6.06 -2.31 9.72
N ASP A 10 -4.80 -2.70 9.54
CA ASP A 10 -3.76 -1.88 8.92
C ASP A 10 -3.58 -2.17 7.42
N ILE A 11 -3.25 -3.40 7.01
CA ILE A 11 -3.11 -3.78 5.59
C ILE A 11 -4.41 -3.56 4.78
N LEU A 12 -5.55 -3.54 5.46
CA LEU A 12 -6.83 -3.34 4.80
C LEU A 12 -7.03 -1.90 4.30
N SER A 13 -6.37 -0.90 4.87
CA SER A 13 -6.45 0.48 4.34
C SER A 13 -5.93 0.52 2.90
N PHE A 14 -4.79 -0.12 2.62
CA PHE A 14 -4.26 -0.19 1.26
C PHE A 14 -5.13 -1.03 0.34
N GLY A 15 -5.54 -2.23 0.78
CA GLY A 15 -6.40 -3.12 -0.02
C GLY A 15 -7.73 -2.47 -0.42
N LEU A 16 -8.37 -1.76 0.51
CA LEU A 16 -9.60 -0.99 0.26
C LEU A 16 -9.36 0.15 -0.72
N MET A 17 -8.25 0.87 -0.59
CA MET A 17 -7.86 1.93 -1.51
C MET A 17 -7.65 1.39 -2.93
N VAL A 18 -6.87 0.33 -3.09
CA VAL A 18 -6.63 -0.32 -4.39
C VAL A 18 -7.96 -0.76 -5.00
N ARG A 19 -8.86 -1.39 -4.24
CA ARG A 19 -10.19 -1.78 -4.73
C ARG A 19 -10.99 -0.57 -5.21
N ARG A 20 -11.04 0.51 -4.44
CA ARG A 20 -11.80 1.72 -4.80
C ARG A 20 -11.26 2.42 -6.04
N VAL A 21 -9.93 2.45 -6.20
CA VAL A 21 -9.23 3.16 -7.29
C VAL A 21 -9.21 2.35 -8.58
N THR A 22 -8.89 1.06 -8.51
CA THR A 22 -8.70 0.19 -9.69
C THR A 22 -9.98 -0.54 -10.10
N LYS A 23 -10.97 -0.65 -9.20
CA LYS A 23 -12.14 -1.52 -9.33
C LYS A 23 -11.80 -3.00 -9.54
N LYS A 24 -10.59 -3.43 -9.15
CA LYS A 24 -10.12 -4.82 -9.20
C LYS A 24 -9.96 -5.42 -7.80
N ASN A 25 -9.90 -6.75 -7.71
CA ASN A 25 -9.54 -7.45 -6.48
C ASN A 25 -8.08 -7.10 -6.10
N PRO A 26 -7.81 -6.49 -4.92
CA PRO A 26 -6.46 -6.08 -4.52
C PRO A 26 -5.48 -7.25 -4.40
N LEU A 27 -5.96 -8.45 -4.05
CA LEU A 27 -5.11 -9.65 -3.91
C LEU A 27 -4.43 -10.07 -5.21
N ARG A 28 -4.92 -9.59 -6.37
CA ARG A 28 -4.26 -9.85 -7.66
C ARG A 28 -2.84 -9.28 -7.69
N TYR A 29 -2.62 -8.13 -7.04
CA TYR A 29 -1.33 -7.43 -7.02
C TYR A 29 -0.36 -8.02 -6.00
N ASN A 30 -0.82 -8.84 -5.04
CA ASN A 30 0.07 -9.51 -4.10
C ASN A 30 0.84 -10.66 -4.78
N ASN A 31 2.07 -10.96 -4.36
CA ASN A 31 2.90 -12.01 -4.94
C ASN A 31 2.96 -11.92 -6.49
N TYR A 32 3.30 -10.75 -7.00
CA TYR A 32 3.41 -10.45 -8.42
C TYR A 32 4.80 -9.89 -8.72
N GLY A 33 5.47 -10.43 -9.73
CA GLY A 33 6.81 -10.00 -10.12
C GLY A 33 7.83 -10.12 -8.99
N CYS A 34 8.83 -9.26 -9.02
CA CYS A 34 9.96 -9.24 -8.11
C CYS A 34 9.71 -8.44 -6.83
N TYR A 35 8.79 -7.47 -6.86
CA TYR A 35 8.58 -6.51 -5.77
C TYR A 35 7.19 -6.57 -5.15
N CYS A 36 6.12 -6.86 -5.90
CA CYS A 36 4.79 -6.84 -5.29
C CYS A 36 4.59 -8.01 -4.31
N GLY A 37 4.63 -7.72 -3.01
CA GLY A 37 4.49 -8.69 -1.92
C GLY A 37 5.47 -8.38 -0.78
N ILE A 38 5.77 -9.37 0.06
CA ILE A 38 6.78 -9.20 1.12
C ILE A 38 8.18 -9.25 0.51
N GLY A 39 9.04 -8.29 0.86
CA GLY A 39 10.43 -8.22 0.40
C GLY A 39 10.54 -7.64 -1.01
N GLY A 40 11.54 -8.06 -1.77
CA GLY A 40 11.74 -7.66 -3.16
C GLY A 40 13.20 -7.30 -3.46
N LYS A 41 13.68 -7.70 -4.64
CA LYS A 41 15.06 -7.50 -5.09
C LYS A 41 15.14 -7.46 -6.62
N GLY A 42 16.31 -7.12 -7.15
CA GLY A 42 16.57 -7.21 -8.59
C GLY A 42 15.85 -6.17 -9.44
N THR A 43 15.51 -6.55 -10.67
CA THR A 43 14.89 -5.68 -11.67
C THR A 43 13.39 -5.97 -11.78
N PRO A 44 12.50 -4.95 -11.72
CA PRO A 44 11.09 -5.17 -11.93
C PRO A 44 10.78 -5.80 -13.29
N VAL A 45 9.90 -6.79 -13.32
CA VAL A 45 9.58 -7.54 -14.56
C VAL A 45 8.67 -6.78 -15.51
N ASP A 46 7.95 -5.78 -15.00
CA ASP A 46 7.15 -4.83 -15.79
C ASP A 46 6.88 -3.52 -15.02
N ASP A 47 6.11 -2.63 -15.64
CA ASP A 47 5.72 -1.36 -15.05
C ASP A 47 4.84 -1.50 -13.80
N LEU A 48 4.05 -2.57 -13.68
CA LEU A 48 3.22 -2.82 -12.50
C LEU A 48 4.13 -3.18 -11.31
N ASP A 49 5.10 -4.04 -11.54
CA ASP A 49 6.10 -4.41 -10.55
C ASP A 49 6.98 -3.22 -10.16
N LYS A 50 7.26 -2.31 -11.10
CA LYS A 50 7.93 -1.04 -10.81
C LYS A 50 7.12 -0.15 -9.86
N CYS A 51 5.78 -0.16 -9.93
CA CYS A 51 4.93 0.53 -8.96
C CYS A 51 5.17 -0.01 -7.54
N CYS A 52 5.31 -1.33 -7.38
CA CYS A 52 5.60 -1.97 -6.10
C CYS A 52 7.00 -1.61 -5.59
N LYS A 53 8.03 -1.63 -6.46
CA LYS A 53 9.37 -1.14 -6.10
C LYS A 53 9.37 0.29 -5.56
N VAL A 54 8.55 1.17 -6.14
CA VAL A 54 8.40 2.56 -5.66
C VAL A 54 7.67 2.60 -4.32
N HIS A 55 6.64 1.79 -4.14
CA HIS A 55 5.89 1.65 -2.89
C HIS A 55 6.79 1.15 -1.74
N ASP A 56 7.58 0.11 -1.97
CA ASP A 56 8.55 -0.42 -1.01
C ASP A 56 9.60 0.62 -0.62
N LYS A 57 10.08 1.41 -1.58
CA LYS A 57 10.99 2.54 -1.29
C LYS A 57 10.31 3.59 -0.41
N CYS A 58 9.02 3.85 -0.61
CA CYS A 58 8.25 4.79 0.21
C CYS A 58 8.12 4.28 1.66
N TYR A 59 7.74 3.01 1.81
CA TYR A 59 7.67 2.33 3.12
C TYR A 59 9.03 2.30 3.81
N GLY A 60 10.10 1.93 3.09
CA GLY A 60 11.46 1.89 3.61
C GLY A 60 11.95 3.27 4.07
N LYS A 61 11.61 4.35 3.37
CA LYS A 61 11.89 5.72 3.82
C LYS A 61 11.13 6.05 5.11
N LEU A 62 9.85 5.68 5.22
CA LEU A 62 9.07 5.90 6.44
C LEU A 62 9.62 5.11 7.64
N GLN A 63 9.96 3.83 7.42
CA GLN A 63 10.56 2.96 8.43
C GLN A 63 11.90 3.50 8.95
N LYS A 64 12.71 4.10 8.08
CA LYS A 64 14.00 4.71 8.46
C LYS A 64 13.85 6.12 9.03
N SER A 65 12.71 6.76 8.81
CA SER A 65 12.43 8.09 9.36
C SER A 65 12.00 8.00 10.82
N LYS A 66 12.12 9.12 11.55
CA LYS A 66 11.54 9.28 12.90
C LYS A 66 10.07 9.74 12.88
N VAL A 67 9.41 9.70 11.72
CA VAL A 67 8.01 10.17 11.57
C VAL A 67 7.03 9.20 12.21
N CYS A 68 7.32 7.91 12.12
CA CYS A 68 6.54 6.84 12.73
C CYS A 68 7.19 6.38 14.04
N PRO A 69 6.40 5.94 15.04
CA PRO A 69 6.93 5.58 16.35
C PRO A 69 7.76 4.28 16.35
N PHE A 70 7.56 3.40 15.37
CA PHE A 70 8.31 2.16 15.18
C PHE A 70 8.26 1.73 13.71
N LYS A 71 9.24 0.94 13.26
CA LYS A 71 9.39 0.53 11.84
C LYS A 71 8.13 -0.12 11.29
N ASN A 72 7.57 -1.08 12.01
CA ASN A 72 6.40 -1.85 11.55
C ASN A 72 5.09 -1.06 11.57
N ALA A 73 5.09 0.25 11.92
CA ALA A 73 3.91 1.10 11.87
C ALA A 73 3.31 1.20 10.46
N VAL A 74 4.13 1.08 9.42
CA VAL A 74 3.66 1.02 8.01
C VAL A 74 2.82 -0.21 7.68
N TYR A 75 2.84 -1.21 8.58
CA TYR A 75 2.04 -2.43 8.54
C TYR A 75 1.13 -2.58 9.77
N LEU A 76 0.96 -1.53 10.61
CA LEU A 76 0.06 -1.56 11.76
C LEU A 76 -0.86 -0.32 11.96
N PHE A 77 -0.57 0.81 11.31
CA PHE A 77 -1.41 2.00 11.32
C PHE A 77 -2.41 2.12 10.18
N TRP A 78 -3.69 2.17 10.54
CA TRP A 78 -4.75 2.62 9.63
C TRP A 78 -4.67 4.12 9.31
N TYR A 79 -5.32 4.51 8.22
CA TYR A 79 -5.51 5.91 7.84
C TYR A 79 -6.87 6.09 7.15
N TYR A 80 -7.30 7.35 7.03
CA TYR A 80 -8.52 7.73 6.33
C TYR A 80 -8.24 8.61 5.11
N THR A 81 -9.13 8.50 4.13
CA THR A 81 -9.19 9.37 2.96
C THR A 81 -10.39 10.31 3.07
N VAL A 82 -10.37 11.41 2.33
CA VAL A 82 -11.54 12.26 2.13
C VAL A 82 -12.65 11.44 1.46
N GLU A 83 -13.87 11.68 1.89
CA GLU A 83 -15.06 11.02 1.34
C GLU A 83 -15.14 11.22 -0.18
N ASN A 84 -15.53 10.15 -0.89
CA ASN A 84 -15.59 10.08 -2.35
C ASN A 84 -14.28 10.38 -3.10
N LYS A 85 -13.15 10.56 -2.39
CA LYS A 85 -11.82 10.83 -2.95
C LYS A 85 -10.82 9.81 -2.40
N PRO A 86 -10.81 8.56 -2.90
CA PRO A 86 -10.08 7.43 -2.30
C PRO A 86 -8.56 7.57 -2.32
N THR A 87 -8.01 8.62 -2.92
CA THR A 87 -6.56 8.90 -2.94
C THR A 87 -6.20 10.25 -2.35
N LYS A 88 -7.18 10.97 -1.78
CA LYS A 88 -6.95 12.21 -1.04
C LYS A 88 -6.89 11.87 0.44
N CYS A 89 -5.70 11.86 1.01
CA CYS A 89 -5.47 11.52 2.42
C CYS A 89 -6.02 12.60 3.35
N LYS A 90 -6.54 12.21 4.51
CA LYS A 90 -6.84 13.16 5.59
C LYS A 90 -5.53 13.77 6.10
N PRO A 91 -5.53 15.07 6.46
CA PRO A 91 -4.32 15.74 6.95
C PRO A 91 -3.86 15.15 8.29
N ALA A 92 -2.59 15.34 8.65
CA ALA A 92 -2.04 14.86 9.92
C ALA A 92 -2.86 15.34 11.15
N SER A 93 -3.40 16.56 11.12
CA SER A 93 -4.23 17.12 12.19
C SER A 93 -5.56 16.39 12.41
N TYR A 94 -5.99 15.54 11.47
CA TYR A 94 -7.20 14.72 11.64
C TYR A 94 -7.03 13.61 12.68
N TYR A 95 -5.79 13.17 12.94
CA TYR A 95 -5.52 12.04 13.81
C TYR A 95 -5.08 12.51 15.20
N TRP A 96 -5.66 11.92 16.23
CA TRP A 96 -5.28 12.18 17.62
C TRP A 96 -3.85 11.74 17.95
N ALA A 97 -3.32 10.73 17.27
CA ALA A 97 -1.95 10.23 17.45
C ALA A 97 -1.28 9.84 16.13
N TYR A 98 0.02 10.14 16.06
CA TYR A 98 0.91 9.79 14.94
C TYR A 98 0.41 10.27 13.57
N GLY A 99 -0.27 11.43 13.53
CA GLY A 99 -0.94 11.92 12.33
C GLY A 99 -0.03 12.10 11.12
N LYS A 100 1.22 12.57 11.32
CA LYS A 100 2.22 12.67 10.25
C LYS A 100 2.53 11.29 9.65
N CYS A 101 2.73 10.27 10.48
CA CYS A 101 2.97 8.89 10.01
C CYS A 101 1.79 8.37 9.19
N ARG A 102 0.56 8.48 9.73
CA ARG A 102 -0.67 8.01 9.06
C ARG A 102 -0.93 8.72 7.74
N GLN A 103 -0.70 10.03 7.68
CA GLN A 103 -0.83 10.80 6.44
C GLN A 103 0.19 10.34 5.39
N ARG A 104 1.48 10.24 5.74
CA ARG A 104 2.52 9.83 4.78
C ARG A 104 2.35 8.38 4.32
N LEU A 105 1.92 7.49 5.20
CA LEU A 105 1.55 6.11 4.86
C LEU A 105 0.44 6.09 3.81
N CYS A 106 -0.64 6.84 4.04
CA CYS A 106 -1.72 7.00 3.06
C CYS A 106 -1.21 7.54 1.71
N GLU A 107 -0.26 8.47 1.70
CA GLU A 107 0.29 9.04 0.47
C GLU A 107 1.13 8.02 -0.32
N CYS A 108 1.91 7.17 0.36
CA CYS A 108 2.59 6.03 -0.27
C CYS A 108 1.56 5.11 -0.97
N ASP A 109 0.50 4.73 -0.26
CA ASP A 109 -0.54 3.82 -0.75
C ASP A 109 -1.36 4.43 -1.88
N ALA A 110 -1.69 5.72 -1.77
CA ALA A 110 -2.39 6.47 -2.82
C ALA A 110 -1.57 6.54 -4.10
N THR A 111 -0.26 6.68 -3.97
CA THR A 111 0.66 6.68 -5.11
C THR A 111 0.69 5.31 -5.79
N ALA A 112 0.81 4.24 -5.01
CA ALA A 112 0.79 2.87 -5.53
C ALA A 112 -0.55 2.53 -6.21
N ALA A 113 -1.68 2.84 -5.56
CA ALA A 113 -3.01 2.56 -6.12
C ALA A 113 -3.27 3.33 -7.43
N LYS A 114 -2.84 4.60 -7.52
CA LYS A 114 -2.89 5.37 -8.78
C LYS A 114 -2.01 4.75 -9.85
N CYS A 115 -0.83 4.26 -9.47
CA CYS A 115 0.09 3.59 -10.38
C CYS A 115 -0.53 2.30 -10.92
N PHE A 116 -1.07 1.43 -10.06
CA PHE A 116 -1.74 0.19 -10.46
C PHE A 116 -2.91 0.42 -11.41
N LYS A 117 -3.69 1.50 -11.23
CA LYS A 117 -4.80 1.85 -12.13
C LYS A 117 -4.35 2.10 -13.57
N LYS A 118 -3.12 2.59 -13.76
CA LYS A 118 -2.57 2.97 -15.07
C LYS A 118 -1.79 1.85 -15.75
N ARG A 119 -1.52 0.73 -15.07
CA ARG A 119 -0.65 -0.33 -15.61
C ARG A 119 -1.45 -1.58 -15.97
N THR A 120 -1.03 -2.21 -17.06
CA THR A 120 -1.55 -3.51 -17.48
C THR A 120 -1.07 -4.59 -16.52
N TYR A 121 -1.96 -5.50 -16.17
CA TYR A 121 -1.63 -6.69 -15.39
C TYR A 121 -1.32 -7.85 -16.33
N HIS A 122 -0.16 -8.48 -16.16
CA HIS A 122 0.25 -9.66 -16.92
C HIS A 122 0.20 -10.90 -16.02
N SER A 123 -0.75 -11.80 -16.28
CA SER A 123 -0.95 -13.02 -15.46
C SER A 123 0.30 -13.88 -15.32
N LYS A 124 1.19 -13.90 -16.32
CA LYS A 124 2.47 -14.62 -16.29
C LYS A 124 3.42 -14.21 -15.16
N TYR A 125 3.24 -13.03 -14.57
CA TYR A 125 4.06 -12.56 -13.44
C TYR A 125 3.38 -12.79 -12.09
N LYS A 126 2.22 -13.44 -12.04
CA LYS A 126 1.62 -13.89 -10.77
C LYS A 126 2.39 -15.08 -10.23
N LYS A 127 2.74 -15.07 -8.94
CA LYS A 127 3.61 -16.08 -8.31
C LYS A 127 4.93 -16.27 -9.08
N TYR A 128 5.48 -15.16 -9.60
CA TYR A 128 6.70 -15.19 -10.39
C TYR A 128 7.87 -15.75 -9.57
N ASP A 129 8.71 -16.56 -10.21
CA ASP A 129 9.91 -17.12 -9.57
C ASP A 129 10.91 -16.01 -9.24
N ARG A 130 11.07 -15.75 -7.94
CA ARG A 130 11.91 -14.66 -7.42
C ARG A 130 13.41 -14.96 -7.48
N SER A 131 13.82 -16.17 -7.86
CA SER A 131 15.22 -16.46 -8.19
C SER A 131 15.66 -15.79 -9.50
N ARG A 132 14.69 -15.44 -10.37
CA ARG A 132 14.89 -14.73 -11.64
C ARG A 132 14.88 -13.21 -11.49
N CYS A 133 14.85 -12.76 -10.24
CA CYS A 133 15.09 -11.40 -9.79
C CYS A 133 16.51 -11.36 -9.22
#